data_AF-A0A429Z3T0-F1
#
_entry.id   AF-A0A429Z3T0-F1
#
_cell.length_a   1.000
_cell.length_b   1.000
_cell.length_c   1.000
_cell.angle_alpha   90.00
_cell.angle_beta   90.00
_cell.angle_gamma   90.00
#
_symmetry.space_group_name_H-M   'P 1'
#
loop_
_entity.id
_entity.type
_entity.pdbx_description
1 polymer ?
#
loop_
_entity_poly.entity_id
_entity_poly.type
_entity_poly.pdbx_seq_one_letter_code
_entity_poly.pdbx_strand_id
1 'polypeptide(L)'
;MPAPRAADRRFLERHGSKWRVVVGVPRDLQEMIGKTKLKHVLPTDSLAIANQLKWKVVQSFHAEIDRHRSPQDMTVEALSFARLRRRVQEAGEDAAVIDVEIVKRAETYAGRPVGTDDSGRPIYDPAKQVVAEQFAGVAFGERTPLDTHRKTYIDQLDVKVRTLADDERAFGYLMQWCKKEGVPAFLETFGKREAVRFADDFRANAGNRSPVTLNKYILRLSMYWQWLESRGDVDLDVWKGRTYRVPRQLAEEKERPFTEPEMVKLLSGPATQHMHDLMRIAALTGARIEAIVSLRVKDCQNGTFTFKPQKREPGARDCPIHSALVKVVERRTAGKAPDDDLFPEWPPVRKEGSKRERSFKASNHFTDYRREVGVDDRQAGKRRSLVNFHSFRRWFITKAEQAGQPESTIQTVVGQKRASIAFGVYSAGPSLEQLTACVEAVRLPSAT
;
A
#
# COMPACT_ATOMS: atom_id res chain seq x y z
N MET A 1 6.46 -5.30 45.53
CA MET A 1 5.83 -4.58 46.66
C MET A 1 5.55 -3.15 46.22
N PRO A 2 4.32 -2.80 45.81
CA PRO A 2 3.99 -1.41 45.50
C PRO A 2 4.09 -0.57 46.78
N ALA A 3 4.62 0.63 46.66
CA ALA A 3 4.75 1.54 47.79
C ALA A 3 3.35 1.91 48.32
N PRO A 4 3.16 2.06 49.65
CA PRO A 4 1.87 2.43 50.24
C PRO A 4 1.34 3.72 49.62
N ARG A 5 0.00 3.92 49.57
CA ARG A 5 -0.68 5.11 48.98
C ARG A 5 -0.07 6.46 49.41
N ALA A 6 0.55 6.52 50.60
CA ALA A 6 1.24 7.70 51.13
C ALA A 6 2.61 8.02 50.50
N ALA A 7 3.20 7.08 49.74
CA ALA A 7 4.52 7.18 49.12
C ALA A 7 4.48 7.36 47.59
N ASP A 8 3.29 7.51 46.99
CA ASP A 8 3.14 7.75 45.56
C ASP A 8 3.75 9.10 45.14
N ARG A 9 4.77 9.07 44.29
CA ARG A 9 5.42 10.27 43.73
C ARG A 9 5.09 10.50 42.26
N ARG A 10 4.15 9.75 41.68
CA ARG A 10 3.72 9.97 40.29
C ARG A 10 3.20 11.39 40.13
N PHE A 11 3.66 12.04 39.06
CA PHE A 11 3.43 13.45 38.75
C PHE A 11 3.95 14.45 39.78
N LEU A 12 4.74 14.03 40.79
CA LEU A 12 5.26 14.92 41.82
C LEU A 12 6.79 14.97 41.78
N GLU A 13 7.33 16.19 41.79
CA GLU A 13 8.76 16.46 41.94
C GLU A 13 8.97 17.38 43.15
N ARG A 14 10.08 17.21 43.89
CA ARG A 14 10.44 18.12 44.99
C ARG A 14 11.01 19.42 44.43
N HIS A 15 10.54 20.56 44.91
CA HIS A 15 10.93 21.89 44.43
C HIS A 15 11.16 22.84 45.60
N GLY A 16 12.42 22.98 46.02
CA GLY A 16 12.78 23.63 47.28
C GLY A 16 12.20 22.85 48.46
N SER A 17 11.50 23.55 49.37
CA SER A 17 10.77 22.94 50.48
C SER A 17 9.41 22.37 50.10
N LYS A 18 8.86 22.70 48.91
CA LYS A 18 7.50 22.32 48.50
C LYS A 18 7.47 21.23 47.44
N TRP A 19 6.30 20.62 47.25
CA TRP A 19 6.03 19.71 46.13
C TRP A 19 5.53 20.47 44.90
N ARG A 20 5.89 20.01 43.69
CA ARG A 20 5.31 20.50 42.43
C ARG A 20 4.74 19.34 41.61
N VAL A 21 3.65 19.60 40.90
CA VAL A 21 3.06 18.69 39.92
C VAL A 21 3.75 18.86 38.59
N VAL A 22 4.07 17.75 37.92
CA VAL A 22 4.75 17.73 36.61
C VAL A 22 4.10 16.71 35.69
N VAL A 23 3.65 17.15 34.52
CA VAL A 23 3.10 16.32 33.44
C VAL A 23 3.93 16.54 32.17
N GLY A 24 4.33 15.46 31.50
CA GLY A 24 5.06 15.54 30.24
C GLY A 24 4.15 15.95 29.09
N VAL A 25 4.61 16.87 28.25
CA VAL A 25 3.90 17.24 27.02
C VAL A 25 4.27 16.24 25.91
N PRO A 26 3.30 15.62 25.21
CA PRO A 26 3.54 14.71 24.08
C PRO A 26 4.41 15.37 22.99
N ARG A 27 5.38 14.63 22.40
CA ARG A 27 6.40 15.19 21.48
C ARG A 27 5.81 15.95 20.30
N ASP A 28 4.71 15.44 19.77
CA ASP A 28 3.88 15.99 18.70
C ASP A 28 3.20 17.32 19.06
N LEU A 29 3.02 17.61 20.35
CA LEU A 29 2.41 18.84 20.85
C LEU A 29 3.43 19.82 21.46
N GLN A 30 4.71 19.44 21.57
CA GLN A 30 5.74 20.27 22.20
C GLN A 30 6.04 21.56 21.42
N GLU A 31 6.04 21.51 20.08
CA GLU A 31 6.22 22.71 19.25
C GLU A 31 5.02 23.66 19.37
N MET A 32 3.80 23.13 19.48
CA MET A 32 2.57 23.93 19.59
C MET A 32 2.42 24.55 20.98
N ILE A 33 2.69 23.79 22.04
CA ILE A 33 2.56 24.23 23.45
C ILE A 33 3.81 25.01 23.91
N GLY A 34 4.94 24.86 23.20
CA GLY A 34 6.21 25.53 23.50
C GLY A 34 6.91 25.02 24.76
N LYS A 35 6.48 23.89 25.33
CA LYS A 35 7.01 23.32 26.58
C LYS A 35 7.12 21.81 26.48
N THR A 36 8.17 21.24 27.09
CA THR A 36 8.36 19.78 27.19
C THR A 36 7.63 19.16 28.39
N LYS A 37 7.35 19.96 29.43
CA LYS A 37 6.62 19.56 30.64
C LYS A 37 5.79 20.74 31.16
N LEU A 38 4.56 20.48 31.59
CA LEU A 38 3.75 21.41 32.38
C LEU A 38 4.09 21.23 33.86
N LYS A 39 4.22 22.35 34.60
CA LYS A 39 4.69 22.36 36.00
C LYS A 39 3.88 23.34 36.84
N HIS A 40 3.47 22.95 38.04
CA HIS A 40 2.76 23.82 38.98
C HIS A 40 3.11 23.47 40.42
N VAL A 41 3.51 24.47 41.20
CA VAL A 41 3.96 24.30 42.59
C VAL A 41 2.75 24.23 43.53
N LEU A 42 2.71 23.22 44.40
CA LEU A 42 1.68 23.06 45.41
C LEU A 42 2.07 23.83 46.70
N PRO A 43 1.10 24.37 47.45
CA PRO A 43 1.36 25.09 48.70
C PRO A 43 1.59 24.14 49.89
N THR A 44 2.36 23.07 49.71
CA THR A 44 2.64 22.08 50.76
C THR A 44 3.99 21.41 50.56
N ASP A 45 4.65 21.07 51.67
CA ASP A 45 5.85 20.26 51.81
C ASP A 45 5.55 18.79 52.20
N SER A 46 4.31 18.53 52.62
CA SER A 46 3.81 17.20 52.97
C SER A 46 3.46 16.39 51.72
N LEU A 47 4.10 15.23 51.56
CA LEU A 47 3.82 14.31 50.45
C LEU A 47 2.37 13.79 50.50
N ALA A 48 1.80 13.62 51.69
CA ALA A 48 0.42 13.17 51.85
C ALA A 48 -0.59 14.21 51.34
N ILE A 49 -0.40 15.47 51.72
CA ILE A 49 -1.23 16.59 51.24
C ILE A 49 -1.02 16.82 49.74
N ALA A 50 0.23 16.72 49.27
CA ALA A 50 0.54 16.81 47.83
C ALA A 50 -0.16 15.71 47.02
N ASN A 51 -0.25 14.49 47.55
CA ASN A 51 -0.96 13.38 46.89
C ASN A 51 -2.48 13.58 46.80
N GLN A 52 -3.08 14.36 47.69
CA GLN A 52 -4.48 14.78 47.59
C GLN A 52 -4.65 15.90 46.56
N LEU A 53 -3.78 16.92 46.59
CA LEU A 53 -3.90 18.10 45.74
C LEU A 53 -3.48 17.87 44.28
N LYS A 54 -2.57 16.93 44.01
CA LYS A 54 -1.94 16.78 42.68
C LYS A 54 -2.94 16.52 41.57
N TRP A 55 -4.01 15.79 41.83
CA TRP A 55 -4.92 15.32 40.79
C TRP A 55 -5.73 16.45 40.14
N LYS A 56 -6.11 17.48 40.90
CA LYS A 56 -6.78 18.67 40.33
C LYS A 56 -5.87 19.40 39.33
N VAL A 57 -4.58 19.45 39.63
CA VAL A 57 -3.57 20.09 38.77
C VAL A 57 -3.23 19.21 37.57
N VAL A 58 -3.09 17.90 37.76
CA VAL A 58 -2.93 16.93 36.65
C VAL A 58 -4.09 17.03 35.68
N GLN A 59 -5.33 17.09 36.18
CA GLN A 59 -6.53 17.27 35.37
C GLN A 59 -6.47 18.58 34.56
N SER A 60 -6.05 19.69 35.18
CA SER A 60 -5.90 20.98 34.48
C SER A 60 -4.84 20.93 33.38
N PHE A 61 -3.74 20.19 33.60
CA PHE A 61 -2.68 20.01 32.62
C PHE A 61 -3.09 19.13 31.46
N HIS A 62 -3.81 18.04 31.71
CA HIS A 62 -4.40 17.26 30.63
C HIS A 62 -5.37 18.12 29.83
N ALA A 63 -6.29 18.86 30.47
CA ALA A 63 -7.23 19.74 29.79
C ALA A 63 -6.56 20.88 28.98
N GLU A 64 -5.36 21.34 29.36
CA GLU A 64 -4.55 22.27 28.58
C GLU A 64 -3.94 21.59 27.35
N ILE A 65 -3.37 20.39 27.51
CA ILE A 65 -2.84 19.58 26.41
C ILE A 65 -3.96 19.25 25.41
N ASP A 66 -5.18 19.02 25.88
CA ASP A 66 -6.33 18.62 25.06
C ASP A 66 -6.94 19.73 24.23
N ARG A 67 -6.81 20.99 24.66
CA ARG A 67 -7.24 22.14 23.84
C ARG A 67 -6.48 22.21 22.51
N HIS A 68 -5.37 21.49 22.42
CA HIS A 68 -4.52 21.39 21.23
C HIS A 68 -4.67 20.04 20.49
N ARG A 69 -5.62 19.19 20.91
CA ARG A 69 -5.80 17.86 20.37
C ARG A 69 -6.89 17.75 19.30
N SER A 70 -6.58 17.03 18.23
CA SER A 70 -7.46 16.60 17.14
C SER A 70 -8.30 15.38 17.54
N PRO A 71 -9.42 15.06 16.86
CA PRO A 71 -10.15 13.80 17.04
C PRO A 71 -9.29 12.53 16.92
N GLN A 72 -8.15 12.58 16.23
CA GLN A 72 -7.17 11.47 16.19
C GLN A 72 -6.51 11.22 17.56
N ASP A 73 -6.40 12.24 18.40
CA ASP A 73 -5.75 12.13 19.71
C ASP A 73 -6.66 11.45 20.74
N MET A 74 -7.99 11.53 20.56
CA MET A 74 -8.96 10.83 21.40
C MET A 74 -8.79 9.31 21.31
N THR A 75 -8.68 8.75 20.09
CA THR A 75 -8.49 7.31 19.90
C THR A 75 -7.15 6.85 20.44
N VAL A 76 -6.08 7.63 20.24
CA VAL A 76 -4.75 7.34 20.78
C VAL A 76 -4.78 7.32 22.31
N GLU A 77 -5.46 8.29 22.92
CA GLU A 77 -5.64 8.37 24.35
C GLU A 77 -6.45 7.19 24.88
N ALA A 78 -7.59 6.86 24.27
CA ALA A 78 -8.41 5.72 24.67
C ALA A 78 -7.61 4.41 24.62
N LEU A 79 -6.85 4.18 23.54
CA LEU A 79 -5.95 3.03 23.42
C LEU A 79 -4.86 3.02 24.51
N SER A 80 -4.42 4.18 24.99
CA SER A 80 -3.47 4.28 26.09
C SER A 80 -4.09 3.84 27.42
N PHE A 81 -5.34 4.23 27.68
CA PHE A 81 -6.11 3.77 28.84
C PHE A 81 -6.34 2.26 28.77
N ALA A 82 -6.75 1.73 27.62
CA ALA A 82 -6.95 0.29 27.42
C ALA A 82 -5.67 -0.52 27.71
N ARG A 83 -4.52 -0.05 27.22
CA ARG A 83 -3.21 -0.68 27.50
C ARG A 83 -2.80 -0.58 28.97
N LEU A 84 -3.18 0.48 29.67
CA LEU A 84 -2.88 0.64 31.08
C LEU A 84 -3.78 -0.27 31.92
N ARG A 85 -5.09 -0.26 31.63
CA ARG A 85 -6.12 -1.11 32.25
C ARG A 85 -5.75 -2.58 32.13
N ARG A 86 -5.43 -3.04 30.92
CA ARG A 86 -5.00 -4.42 30.66
C ARG A 86 -3.75 -4.80 31.46
N ARG A 87 -2.73 -3.92 31.53
CA ARG A 87 -1.50 -4.18 32.31
C ARG A 87 -1.77 -4.32 33.81
N VAL A 88 -2.69 -3.54 34.36
CA VAL A 88 -3.10 -3.66 35.78
C VAL A 88 -3.81 -4.99 36.02
N GLN A 89 -4.73 -5.37 35.12
CA GLN A 89 -5.43 -6.66 35.20
C GLN A 89 -4.47 -7.86 35.04
N GLU A 90 -3.54 -7.80 34.08
CA GLU A 90 -2.49 -8.81 33.88
C GLU A 90 -1.56 -8.95 35.09
N ALA A 91 -1.36 -7.86 35.86
CA ALA A 91 -0.62 -7.88 37.12
C ALA A 91 -1.45 -8.40 38.31
N GLY A 92 -2.72 -8.79 38.11
CA GLY A 92 -3.63 -9.25 39.15
C GLY A 92 -4.15 -8.14 40.07
N GLU A 93 -4.04 -6.88 39.65
CA GLU A 93 -4.47 -5.70 40.42
C GLU A 93 -5.87 -5.23 40.00
N ASP A 94 -6.56 -4.50 40.91
CA ASP A 94 -7.86 -3.91 40.64
C ASP A 94 -7.74 -2.65 39.76
N ALA A 95 -8.42 -2.67 38.61
CA ALA A 95 -8.45 -1.59 37.65
C ALA A 95 -9.44 -0.46 38.01
N ALA A 96 -10.18 -0.53 39.12
CA ALA A 96 -11.20 0.45 39.51
C ALA A 96 -10.71 1.91 39.48
N VAL A 97 -9.45 2.16 39.85
CA VAL A 97 -8.86 3.52 39.79
C VAL A 97 -8.74 4.02 38.35
N ILE A 98 -8.40 3.14 37.41
CA ILE A 98 -8.31 3.46 35.98
C ILE A 98 -9.73 3.62 35.42
N ASP A 99 -10.66 2.75 35.81
CA ASP A 99 -12.05 2.79 35.34
C ASP A 99 -12.72 4.11 35.70
N VAL A 100 -12.52 4.61 36.94
CA VAL A 100 -12.99 5.95 37.35
C VAL A 100 -12.37 7.06 36.50
N GLU A 101 -11.09 6.95 36.15
CA GLU A 101 -10.42 7.95 35.30
C GLU A 101 -10.95 7.91 33.85
N ILE A 102 -11.22 6.72 33.32
CA ILE A 102 -11.84 6.55 32.00
C ILE A 102 -13.22 7.22 31.98
N VAL A 103 -14.06 6.99 32.99
CA VAL A 103 -15.40 7.61 33.08
C VAL A 103 -15.30 9.13 33.14
N LYS A 104 -14.49 9.66 34.07
CA LYS A 104 -14.26 11.12 34.18
C LYS A 104 -13.78 11.71 32.87
N ARG A 105 -12.94 10.96 32.16
CA ARG A 105 -12.41 11.39 30.88
C ARG A 105 -13.47 11.38 29.79
N ALA A 106 -14.29 10.34 29.71
CA ALA A 106 -15.44 10.27 28.81
C ALA A 106 -16.41 11.44 29.05
N GLU A 107 -16.67 11.82 30.30
CA GLU A 107 -17.52 12.98 30.65
C GLU A 107 -16.98 14.29 30.06
N THR A 108 -15.65 14.47 29.96
CA THR A 108 -15.08 15.67 29.31
C THR A 108 -15.42 15.75 27.82
N TYR A 109 -15.54 14.60 27.14
CA TYR A 109 -15.99 14.54 25.75
C TYR A 109 -17.52 14.74 25.62
N ALA A 110 -18.30 14.28 26.60
CA ALA A 110 -19.74 14.51 26.66
C ALA A 110 -20.09 16.01 26.88
N GLY A 111 -19.20 16.75 27.55
CA GLY A 111 -19.33 18.18 27.75
C GLY A 111 -20.27 18.55 28.91
N ARG A 112 -20.81 19.77 28.91
CA ARG A 112 -21.77 20.19 29.96
C ARG A 112 -23.13 19.50 29.72
N PRO A 113 -23.78 18.99 30.77
CA PRO A 113 -25.14 18.47 30.66
C PRO A 113 -26.10 19.52 30.09
N VAL A 114 -26.99 19.09 29.21
CA VAL A 114 -28.08 19.89 28.65
C VAL A 114 -29.39 19.75 29.46
N GLY A 115 -29.43 18.80 30.39
CA GLY A 115 -30.55 18.59 31.30
C GLY A 115 -30.26 17.46 32.30
N THR A 116 -31.30 17.02 33.00
CA THR A 116 -31.28 15.85 33.88
C THR A 116 -32.50 14.99 33.60
N ASP A 117 -32.33 13.67 33.63
CA ASP A 117 -33.46 12.73 33.52
C ASP A 117 -34.24 12.64 34.84
N ASP A 118 -35.35 11.90 34.82
CA ASP A 118 -36.23 11.71 35.98
C ASP A 118 -35.54 11.00 37.16
N SER A 119 -34.37 10.40 36.94
CA SER A 119 -33.53 9.75 37.95
C SER A 119 -32.40 10.67 38.45
N GLY A 120 -32.38 11.94 38.03
CA GLY A 120 -31.36 12.93 38.39
C GLY A 120 -30.02 12.72 37.68
N ARG A 121 -29.95 11.90 36.63
CA ARG A 121 -28.72 11.69 35.85
C ARG A 121 -28.56 12.78 34.79
N PRO A 122 -27.34 13.26 34.55
CA PRO A 122 -27.09 14.27 33.53
C PRO A 122 -27.42 13.75 32.13
N ILE A 123 -28.22 14.52 31.38
CA ILE A 123 -28.46 14.33 29.94
C ILE A 123 -27.44 15.18 29.20
N TYR A 124 -26.72 14.60 28.24
CA TYR A 124 -25.74 15.30 27.42
C TYR A 124 -26.27 15.57 26.02
N ASP A 125 -25.58 16.44 25.28
CA ASP A 125 -25.83 16.60 23.85
C ASP A 125 -25.65 15.24 23.14
N PRO A 126 -26.64 14.75 22.37
CA PRO A 126 -26.57 13.41 21.77
C PRO A 126 -25.33 13.17 20.90
N ALA A 127 -24.87 14.18 20.16
CA ALA A 127 -23.68 14.03 19.32
C ALA A 127 -22.41 13.91 20.16
N LYS A 128 -22.30 14.68 21.25
CA LYS A 128 -21.17 14.59 22.20
C LYS A 128 -21.19 13.33 23.04
N GLN A 129 -22.38 12.86 23.40
CA GLN A 129 -22.55 11.60 24.12
C GLN A 129 -22.03 10.42 23.31
N VAL A 130 -22.32 10.35 22.01
CA VAL A 130 -21.77 9.31 21.11
C VAL A 130 -20.24 9.33 21.10
N VAL A 131 -19.61 10.51 21.10
CA VAL A 131 -18.15 10.65 21.15
C VAL A 131 -17.59 10.12 22.49
N ALA A 132 -18.24 10.45 23.61
CA ALA A 132 -17.86 9.95 24.93
C ALA A 132 -17.97 8.43 25.06
N GLU A 133 -19.07 7.86 24.54
CA GLU A 133 -19.30 6.41 24.50
C GLU A 133 -18.26 5.68 23.64
N GLN A 134 -17.88 6.26 22.49
CA GLN A 134 -16.80 5.71 21.66
C GLN A 134 -15.46 5.73 22.38
N PHE A 135 -15.11 6.84 23.03
CA PHE A 135 -13.89 6.92 23.84
C PHE A 135 -13.91 5.87 24.95
N ALA A 136 -14.99 5.79 25.72
CA ALA A 136 -15.14 4.85 26.82
C ALA A 136 -15.03 3.40 26.33
N GLY A 137 -15.75 3.03 25.28
CA GLY A 137 -15.70 1.68 24.72
C GLY A 137 -14.29 1.27 24.29
N VAL A 138 -13.52 2.17 23.67
CA VAL A 138 -12.12 1.89 23.34
C VAL A 138 -11.26 1.79 24.59
N ALA A 139 -11.43 2.71 25.55
CA ALA A 139 -10.63 2.77 26.77
C ALA A 139 -10.86 1.58 27.72
N PHE A 140 -12.09 1.06 27.77
CA PHE A 140 -12.44 -0.14 28.53
C PHE A 140 -12.00 -1.43 27.82
N GLY A 141 -11.65 -1.36 26.53
CA GLY A 141 -11.25 -2.51 25.71
C GLY A 141 -12.43 -3.26 25.09
N GLU A 142 -13.60 -2.61 25.00
CA GLU A 142 -14.83 -3.16 24.41
C GLU A 142 -14.95 -2.84 22.90
N ARG A 143 -14.15 -1.86 22.43
CA ARG A 143 -14.11 -1.42 21.03
C ARG A 143 -12.68 -1.36 20.52
N THR A 144 -12.43 -1.96 19.37
CA THR A 144 -11.12 -1.98 18.73
C THR A 144 -11.17 -1.20 17.43
N PRO A 145 -10.51 -0.03 17.33
CA PRO A 145 -10.44 0.72 16.08
C PRO A 145 -9.95 -0.14 14.91
N LEU A 146 -10.54 0.01 13.72
CA LEU A 146 -10.17 -0.78 12.53
C LEU A 146 -8.68 -0.70 12.20
N ASP A 147 -8.03 0.40 12.57
CA ASP A 147 -6.63 0.67 12.26
C ASP A 147 -5.63 0.18 13.32
N THR A 148 -6.11 -0.32 14.46
CA THR A 148 -5.29 -0.72 15.63
C THR A 148 -4.13 -1.63 15.25
N HIS A 149 -4.37 -2.65 14.41
CA HIS A 149 -3.37 -3.66 14.05
C HIS A 149 -2.69 -3.39 12.71
N ARG A 150 -2.98 -2.26 12.05
CA ARG A 150 -2.53 -1.98 10.68
C ARG A 150 -1.02 -1.91 10.55
N LYS A 151 -0.36 -1.28 11.51
CA LYS A 151 1.11 -1.17 11.51
C LYS A 151 1.73 -2.56 11.56
N THR A 152 1.31 -3.38 12.53
CA THR A 152 1.79 -4.76 12.69
C THR A 152 1.52 -5.61 11.45
N TYR A 153 0.32 -5.50 10.88
CA TYR A 153 -0.01 -6.17 9.62
C TYR A 153 0.94 -5.77 8.49
N ILE A 154 1.14 -4.47 8.26
CA ILE A 154 2.02 -3.95 7.21
C ILE A 154 3.48 -4.39 7.42
N ASP A 155 3.99 -4.33 8.65
CA ASP A 155 5.35 -4.74 8.99
C ASP A 155 5.60 -6.24 8.75
N GLN A 156 4.54 -7.06 8.76
CA GLN A 156 4.61 -8.50 8.50
C GLN A 156 4.45 -8.86 7.02
N LEU A 157 4.10 -7.91 6.14
CA LEU A 157 3.89 -8.19 4.72
C LEU A 157 5.22 -8.23 3.96
N ASP A 158 5.55 -9.39 3.38
CA ASP A 158 6.58 -9.48 2.33
C ASP A 158 5.95 -9.22 0.94
N VAL A 159 5.72 -7.95 0.63
CA VAL A 159 5.14 -7.55 -0.66
C VAL A 159 5.85 -6.35 -1.27
N LYS A 160 5.77 -6.23 -2.60
CA LYS A 160 6.32 -5.09 -3.32
C LYS A 160 5.70 -3.78 -2.84
N VAL A 161 6.50 -2.71 -2.85
CA VAL A 161 6.11 -1.34 -2.47
C VAL A 161 4.80 -0.86 -3.12
N ARG A 162 4.55 -1.27 -4.37
CA ARG A 162 3.30 -0.96 -5.07
C ARG A 162 2.07 -1.62 -4.45
N THR A 163 2.20 -2.86 -3.99
CA THR A 163 1.13 -3.59 -3.29
C THR A 163 0.81 -2.91 -1.97
N LEU A 164 1.84 -2.53 -1.19
CA LEU A 164 1.67 -1.74 0.05
C LEU A 164 0.90 -0.44 -0.23
N ALA A 165 1.22 0.26 -1.32
CA ALA A 165 0.48 1.47 -1.70
C ALA A 165 -0.98 1.21 -2.07
N ASP A 166 -1.33 0.02 -2.54
CA ASP A 166 -2.72 -0.37 -2.78
C ASP A 166 -3.43 -0.73 -1.47
N ASP A 167 -2.75 -1.32 -0.47
CA ASP A 167 -3.28 -1.53 0.90
C ASP A 167 -3.60 -0.22 1.61
N GLU A 168 -2.64 0.70 1.60
CA GLU A 168 -2.78 2.04 2.19
C GLU A 168 -3.99 2.75 1.58
N ARG A 169 -4.10 2.69 0.24
CA ARG A 169 -5.19 3.36 -0.47
C ARG A 169 -6.54 2.70 -0.23
N ALA A 170 -6.61 1.37 -0.26
CA ALA A 170 -7.86 0.64 -0.01
C ALA A 170 -8.41 0.98 1.38
N PHE A 171 -7.55 0.95 2.39
CA PHE A 171 -7.95 1.27 3.76
C PHE A 171 -8.25 2.76 3.96
N GLY A 172 -7.50 3.64 3.29
CA GLY A 172 -7.81 5.07 3.27
C GLY A 172 -9.23 5.35 2.74
N TYR A 173 -9.66 4.66 1.68
CA TYR A 173 -11.05 4.78 1.20
C TYR A 173 -12.06 4.29 2.24
N LEU A 174 -11.78 3.18 2.92
CA LEU A 174 -12.64 2.66 3.98
C LEU A 174 -12.80 3.66 5.12
N MET A 175 -11.68 4.17 5.66
CA MET A 175 -11.71 5.14 6.76
C MET A 175 -12.39 6.46 6.36
N GLN A 176 -12.15 6.93 5.13
CA GLN A 176 -12.83 8.12 4.61
C GLN A 176 -14.34 7.90 4.49
N TRP A 177 -14.77 6.73 4.02
CA TRP A 177 -16.18 6.37 3.91
C TRP A 177 -16.83 6.26 5.29
N CYS A 178 -16.19 5.57 6.25
CA CYS A 178 -16.70 5.49 7.63
C CYS A 178 -16.93 6.88 8.23
N LYS A 179 -15.96 7.79 8.05
CA LYS A 179 -16.08 9.18 8.49
C LYS A 179 -17.23 9.92 7.80
N LYS A 180 -17.36 9.77 6.48
CA LYS A 180 -18.38 10.46 5.69
C LYS A 180 -19.81 10.00 6.02
N GLU A 181 -20.00 8.69 6.14
CA GLU A 181 -21.32 8.07 6.35
C GLU A 181 -21.66 7.87 7.84
N GLY A 182 -20.84 8.38 8.76
CA GLY A 182 -21.04 8.26 10.20
C GLY A 182 -21.00 6.82 10.72
N VAL A 183 -20.30 5.91 10.02
CA VAL A 183 -20.19 4.51 10.42
C VAL A 183 -19.05 4.37 11.45
N PRO A 184 -19.32 3.81 12.64
CA PRO A 184 -18.27 3.57 13.63
C PRO A 184 -17.19 2.63 13.09
N ALA A 185 -15.95 3.11 13.07
CA ALA A 185 -14.79 2.37 12.55
C ALA A 185 -14.17 1.46 13.63
N PHE A 186 -14.94 0.52 14.16
CA PHE A 186 -14.50 -0.49 15.11
C PHE A 186 -14.73 -1.91 14.59
N LEU A 187 -13.85 -2.85 14.94
CA LEU A 187 -13.93 -4.25 14.50
C LEU A 187 -15.24 -4.90 14.91
N GLU A 188 -15.73 -4.62 16.12
CA GLU A 188 -16.92 -5.22 16.72
C GLU A 188 -18.21 -4.69 16.10
N THR A 189 -18.21 -3.47 15.53
CA THR A 189 -19.38 -2.91 14.82
C THR A 189 -19.32 -3.04 13.32
N PHE A 190 -18.12 -3.23 12.74
CA PHE A 190 -17.95 -3.26 11.30
C PHE A 190 -18.19 -4.68 10.76
N GLY A 191 -19.46 -5.01 10.56
CA GLY A 191 -19.89 -6.33 10.10
C GLY A 191 -20.07 -6.42 8.58
N LYS A 192 -20.66 -7.54 8.15
CA LYS A 192 -21.00 -7.79 6.73
C LYS A 192 -21.92 -6.72 6.15
N ARG A 193 -22.82 -6.14 6.96
CA ARG A 193 -23.75 -5.10 6.52
C ARG A 193 -23.01 -3.83 6.11
N GLU A 194 -22.06 -3.39 6.94
CA GLU A 194 -21.23 -2.21 6.71
C GLU A 194 -20.30 -2.43 5.51
N ALA A 195 -19.72 -3.62 5.39
CA ALA A 195 -18.91 -4.01 4.23
C ALA A 195 -19.68 -3.96 2.91
N VAL A 196 -20.94 -4.40 2.89
CA VAL A 196 -21.82 -4.30 1.71
C VAL A 196 -22.14 -2.85 1.38
N ARG A 197 -22.54 -2.05 2.38
CA ARG A 197 -22.80 -0.61 2.18
C ARG A 197 -21.58 0.11 1.63
N PHE A 198 -20.40 -0.15 2.20
CA PHE A 198 -19.15 0.39 1.68
C PHE A 198 -18.94 -0.03 0.22
N ALA A 199 -19.13 -1.31 -0.12
CA ALA A 199 -18.90 -1.77 -1.48
C ALA A 199 -19.85 -1.11 -2.50
N ASP A 200 -21.13 -0.93 -2.15
CA ASP A 200 -22.11 -0.26 -3.01
C ASP A 200 -21.74 1.21 -3.24
N ASP A 201 -21.45 1.94 -2.15
CA ASP A 201 -21.04 3.34 -2.21
C ASP A 201 -19.68 3.52 -2.89
N PHE A 202 -18.76 2.58 -2.68
CA PHE A 202 -17.44 2.62 -3.29
C PHE A 202 -17.55 2.52 -4.80
N ARG A 203 -18.48 1.71 -5.33
CA ARG A 203 -18.73 1.67 -6.78
C ARG A 203 -19.34 2.98 -7.30
N ALA A 204 -20.28 3.56 -6.57
CA ALA A 204 -20.93 4.82 -6.97
C ALA A 204 -19.94 6.01 -6.96
N ASN A 205 -19.02 6.04 -6.00
CA ASN A 205 -18.15 7.18 -5.73
C ASN A 205 -16.69 7.00 -6.20
N ALA A 206 -16.29 5.83 -6.68
CA ALA A 206 -14.92 5.60 -7.14
C ALA A 206 -14.59 6.21 -8.52
N GLY A 207 -15.45 7.08 -9.06
CA GLY A 207 -15.29 7.69 -10.39
C GLY A 207 -15.15 6.65 -11.50
N ASN A 208 -14.40 6.96 -12.56
CA ASN A 208 -14.20 6.08 -13.72
C ASN A 208 -13.22 4.90 -13.46
N ARG A 209 -13.12 4.39 -12.23
CA ARG A 209 -12.27 3.23 -11.91
C ARG A 209 -12.93 1.95 -12.40
N SER A 210 -12.14 1.07 -13.02
CA SER A 210 -12.65 -0.19 -13.53
C SER A 210 -13.04 -1.15 -12.38
N PRO A 211 -14.02 -2.05 -12.58
CA PRO A 211 -14.37 -3.10 -11.61
C PRO A 211 -13.17 -3.94 -11.17
N VAL A 212 -12.21 -4.20 -12.07
CA VAL A 212 -10.94 -4.87 -11.76
C VAL A 212 -10.13 -4.10 -10.70
N THR A 213 -10.10 -2.77 -10.81
CA THR A 213 -9.40 -1.92 -9.85
C THR A 213 -10.11 -1.90 -8.51
N LEU A 214 -11.45 -1.87 -8.50
CA LEU A 214 -12.23 -1.91 -7.26
C LEU A 214 -12.06 -3.26 -6.55
N ASN A 215 -12.16 -4.38 -7.28
CA ASN A 215 -11.91 -5.72 -6.75
C ASN A 215 -10.53 -5.87 -6.14
N LYS A 216 -9.52 -5.23 -6.73
CA LYS A 216 -8.17 -5.21 -6.15
C LYS A 216 -8.17 -4.57 -4.76
N TYR A 217 -8.90 -3.48 -4.54
CA TYR A 217 -8.98 -2.83 -3.23
C TYR A 217 -9.81 -3.65 -2.23
N ILE A 218 -10.94 -4.21 -2.65
CA ILE A 218 -11.72 -5.16 -1.82
C ILE A 218 -10.84 -6.33 -1.38
N LEU A 219 -10.04 -6.89 -2.30
CA LEU A 219 -9.09 -7.95 -1.95
C LEU A 219 -8.05 -7.48 -0.93
N ARG A 220 -7.53 -6.25 -1.01
CA ARG A 220 -6.60 -5.74 0.02
C ARG A 220 -7.25 -5.62 1.40
N LEU A 221 -8.52 -5.21 1.46
CA LEU A 221 -9.28 -5.18 2.71
C LEU A 221 -9.53 -6.61 3.25
N SER A 222 -9.91 -7.54 2.37
CA SER A 222 -10.07 -8.97 2.68
C SER A 222 -8.80 -9.59 3.26
N MET A 223 -7.63 -9.31 2.69
CA MET A 223 -6.35 -9.82 3.22
C MET A 223 -6.07 -9.35 4.66
N TYR A 224 -6.40 -8.10 4.98
CA TYR A 224 -6.27 -7.59 6.34
C TYR A 224 -7.26 -8.26 7.30
N TRP A 225 -8.50 -8.48 6.87
CA TRP A 225 -9.49 -9.18 7.69
C TRP A 225 -9.17 -10.66 7.89
N GLN A 226 -8.63 -11.36 6.90
CA GLN A 226 -8.14 -12.73 7.06
C GLN A 226 -6.99 -12.80 8.06
N TRP A 227 -6.12 -11.78 8.07
CA TRP A 227 -5.05 -11.66 9.05
C TRP A 227 -5.62 -11.45 10.46
N LEU A 228 -6.66 -10.63 10.63
CA LEU A 228 -7.36 -10.44 11.90
C LEU A 228 -8.08 -11.73 12.34
N GLU A 229 -8.79 -12.40 11.43
CA GLU A 229 -9.50 -13.66 11.66
C GLU A 229 -8.54 -14.75 12.15
N SER A 230 -7.35 -14.87 11.54
CA SER A 230 -6.33 -15.84 11.97
C SER A 230 -5.78 -15.62 13.39
N ARG A 231 -6.04 -14.45 14.00
CA ARG A 231 -5.62 -14.07 15.35
C ARG A 231 -6.77 -14.08 16.36
N GLY A 232 -7.99 -14.33 15.92
CA GLY A 232 -9.18 -14.21 16.75
C GLY A 232 -9.60 -12.77 17.06
N ASP A 233 -9.06 -11.77 16.34
CA ASP A 233 -9.45 -10.37 16.51
C ASP A 233 -10.83 -10.08 15.89
N VAL A 234 -11.29 -10.92 14.97
CA VAL A 234 -12.64 -10.92 14.37
C VAL A 234 -13.08 -12.36 14.09
N ASP A 235 -14.40 -12.60 14.07
CA ASP A 235 -14.95 -13.94 13.82
C ASP A 235 -14.82 -14.40 12.36
N LEU A 236 -14.80 -13.46 11.40
CA LEU A 236 -14.75 -13.78 9.96
C LEU A 236 -14.27 -12.60 9.10
N ASP A 237 -13.74 -12.91 7.91
CA ASP A 237 -13.54 -11.95 6.84
C ASP A 237 -14.86 -11.43 6.24
N VAL A 238 -15.22 -10.19 6.58
CA VAL A 238 -16.46 -9.52 6.12
C VAL A 238 -16.46 -9.22 4.62
N TRP A 239 -15.29 -9.25 3.98
CA TRP A 239 -15.09 -9.01 2.55
C TRP A 239 -15.15 -10.31 1.73
N LYS A 240 -15.17 -11.47 2.38
CA LYS A 240 -15.16 -12.78 1.70
C LYS A 240 -16.32 -12.90 0.71
N GLY A 241 -15.97 -13.22 -0.54
CA GLY A 241 -16.93 -13.34 -1.64
C GLY A 241 -17.42 -12.01 -2.22
N ARG A 242 -16.98 -10.85 -1.71
CA ARG A 242 -17.35 -9.54 -2.26
C ARG A 242 -16.53 -9.25 -3.51
N THR A 243 -17.23 -9.06 -4.62
CA THR A 243 -16.63 -8.77 -5.91
C THR A 243 -17.61 -7.99 -6.78
N TYR A 244 -17.10 -7.02 -7.51
CA TYR A 244 -17.80 -6.35 -8.59
C TYR A 244 -17.70 -7.21 -9.84
N ARG A 245 -18.85 -7.41 -10.51
CA ARG A 245 -18.89 -8.06 -11.81
C ARG A 245 -18.00 -7.29 -12.79
N VAL A 246 -16.98 -7.95 -13.31
CA VAL A 246 -16.17 -7.45 -14.41
C VAL A 246 -16.94 -7.75 -15.70
N PRO A 247 -17.33 -6.72 -16.49
CA PRO A 247 -17.98 -6.95 -17.77
C PRO A 247 -17.08 -7.82 -18.67
N ARG A 248 -17.71 -8.74 -19.40
CA ARG A 248 -16.99 -9.52 -20.40
C ARG A 248 -16.50 -8.56 -21.49
N GLN A 249 -15.20 -8.56 -21.75
CA GLN A 249 -14.64 -7.81 -22.88
C GLN A 249 -14.73 -8.66 -24.14
N LEU A 250 -15.23 -8.05 -25.22
CA LEU A 250 -15.22 -8.64 -26.57
C LEU A 250 -13.78 -8.80 -27.07
N ALA A 251 -13.58 -9.56 -28.15
CA ALA A 251 -12.23 -9.82 -28.66
C ALA A 251 -11.58 -8.55 -29.21
N GLU A 252 -12.34 -7.76 -29.98
CA GLU A 252 -11.93 -6.47 -30.54
C GLU A 252 -11.63 -5.42 -29.47
N GLU A 253 -12.06 -5.64 -28.24
CA GLU A 253 -11.90 -4.73 -27.12
C GLU A 253 -10.61 -4.96 -26.31
N LYS A 254 -9.89 -6.05 -26.61
CA LYS A 254 -8.70 -6.47 -25.90
C LYS A 254 -7.45 -5.82 -26.48
N GLU A 255 -6.47 -5.63 -25.61
CA GLU A 255 -5.14 -5.21 -26.05
C GLU A 255 -4.54 -6.25 -27.00
N ARG A 256 -4.06 -5.82 -28.17
CA ARG A 256 -3.67 -6.68 -29.29
C ARG A 256 -2.21 -6.52 -29.70
N PRO A 257 -1.61 -7.46 -30.47
CA PRO A 257 -0.34 -7.20 -31.15
C PRO A 257 -0.47 -6.03 -32.13
N PHE A 258 0.67 -5.45 -32.50
CA PHE A 258 0.73 -4.51 -33.62
C PHE A 258 0.42 -5.25 -34.92
N THR A 259 -0.18 -4.56 -35.89
CA THR A 259 -0.26 -5.04 -37.27
C THR A 259 1.08 -4.83 -37.97
N GLU A 260 1.32 -5.48 -39.12
CA GLU A 260 2.57 -5.24 -39.86
C GLU A 260 2.73 -3.77 -40.29
N PRO A 261 1.69 -3.09 -40.83
CA PRO A 261 1.82 -1.66 -41.16
C PRO A 261 2.13 -0.78 -39.94
N GLU A 262 1.59 -1.09 -38.76
CA GLU A 262 1.93 -0.40 -37.52
C GLU A 262 3.39 -0.64 -37.10
N MET A 263 3.88 -1.89 -37.23
CA MET A 263 5.28 -2.22 -36.97
C MET A 263 6.23 -1.48 -37.92
N VAL A 264 5.91 -1.41 -39.22
CA VAL A 264 6.69 -0.64 -40.18
C VAL A 264 6.75 0.83 -39.75
N LYS A 265 5.60 1.48 -39.49
CA LYS A 265 5.55 2.88 -39.02
C LYS A 265 6.39 3.11 -37.75
N LEU A 266 6.29 2.22 -36.78
CA LEU A 266 7.05 2.32 -35.53
C LEU A 266 8.56 2.18 -35.76
N LEU A 267 8.99 1.26 -36.61
CA LEU A 267 10.40 0.92 -36.80
C LEU A 267 11.13 1.81 -37.82
N SER A 268 10.40 2.47 -38.74
CA SER A 268 10.95 3.40 -39.73
C SER A 268 10.70 4.88 -39.41
N GLY A 269 9.83 5.19 -38.44
CA GLY A 269 9.54 6.56 -38.03
C GLY A 269 10.71 7.29 -37.36
N PRO A 270 10.55 8.60 -37.08
CA PRO A 270 11.60 9.49 -36.57
C PRO A 270 11.90 9.30 -35.07
N ALA A 271 11.92 8.05 -34.58
CA ALA A 271 12.27 7.76 -33.20
C ALA A 271 13.72 8.13 -32.90
N THR A 272 13.99 8.51 -31.65
CA THR A 272 15.36 8.59 -31.14
C THR A 272 16.05 7.22 -31.25
N GLN A 273 17.38 7.20 -31.40
CA GLN A 273 18.14 5.94 -31.53
C GLN A 273 17.85 4.97 -30.38
N HIS A 274 17.69 5.48 -29.16
CA HIS A 274 17.41 4.64 -28.00
C HIS A 274 15.98 4.11 -27.93
N MET A 275 15.01 4.82 -28.48
CA MET A 275 13.67 4.26 -28.70
C MET A 275 13.71 3.17 -29.77
N HIS A 276 14.43 3.39 -30.87
CA HIS A 276 14.59 2.40 -31.95
C HIS A 276 15.19 1.09 -31.45
N ASP A 277 16.17 1.16 -30.56
CA ASP A 277 16.80 -0.02 -29.97
C ASP A 277 15.88 -0.73 -28.99
N LEU A 278 15.21 0.03 -28.12
CA LEU A 278 14.24 -0.52 -27.16
C LEU A 278 13.11 -1.27 -27.87
N MET A 279 12.56 -0.69 -28.95
CA MET A 279 11.49 -1.33 -29.74
C MET A 279 11.97 -2.62 -30.42
N ARG A 280 13.16 -2.61 -31.02
CA ARG A 280 13.73 -3.80 -31.69
C ARG A 280 13.99 -4.93 -30.70
N ILE A 281 14.59 -4.63 -29.54
CA ILE A 281 14.79 -5.63 -28.48
C ILE A 281 13.44 -6.16 -28.00
N ALA A 282 12.44 -5.30 -27.77
CA ALA A 282 11.12 -5.75 -27.34
C ALA A 282 10.42 -6.64 -28.37
N ALA A 283 10.49 -6.29 -29.65
CA ALA A 283 9.86 -7.01 -30.74
C ALA A 283 10.48 -8.38 -31.01
N LEU A 284 11.80 -8.53 -30.79
CA LEU A 284 12.57 -9.74 -31.08
C LEU A 284 12.86 -10.62 -29.86
N THR A 285 12.43 -10.22 -28.65
CA THR A 285 12.60 -11.03 -27.44
C THR A 285 11.29 -11.24 -26.67
N GLY A 286 10.27 -10.43 -26.95
CA GLY A 286 9.03 -10.37 -26.16
C GLY A 286 9.23 -9.99 -24.69
N ALA A 287 10.40 -9.45 -24.32
CA ALA A 287 10.72 -9.10 -22.95
C ALA A 287 9.87 -7.91 -22.45
N ARG A 288 9.63 -7.86 -21.13
CA ARG A 288 8.91 -6.75 -20.52
C ARG A 288 9.80 -5.50 -20.52
N ILE A 289 9.20 -4.32 -20.73
CA ILE A 289 9.94 -3.04 -20.77
C ILE A 289 10.87 -2.85 -19.57
N GLU A 290 10.41 -3.17 -18.36
CA GLU A 290 11.20 -3.06 -17.13
C GLU A 290 12.43 -3.96 -17.13
N ALA A 291 12.37 -5.14 -17.76
CA ALA A 291 13.52 -6.01 -17.89
C ALA A 291 14.52 -5.44 -18.89
N ILE A 292 14.05 -4.95 -20.04
CA ILE A 292 14.91 -4.40 -21.11
C ILE A 292 15.64 -3.14 -20.63
N VAL A 293 14.92 -2.16 -20.08
CA VAL A 293 15.56 -0.91 -19.64
C VAL A 293 16.46 -1.10 -18.43
N SER A 294 16.38 -2.24 -17.75
CA SER A 294 17.24 -2.56 -16.60
C SER A 294 18.46 -3.40 -16.96
N LEU A 295 18.64 -3.77 -18.23
CA LEU A 295 19.83 -4.48 -18.68
C LEU A 295 21.07 -3.63 -18.41
N ARG A 296 22.12 -4.30 -17.94
CA ARG A 296 23.50 -3.82 -17.90
C ARG A 296 24.31 -4.44 -19.02
N VAL A 297 25.51 -3.92 -19.25
CA VAL A 297 26.44 -4.46 -20.26
C VAL A 297 26.77 -5.93 -20.00
N LYS A 298 26.98 -6.31 -18.73
CA LYS A 298 27.24 -7.71 -18.35
C LYS A 298 26.09 -8.67 -18.66
N ASP A 299 24.87 -8.15 -18.76
CA ASP A 299 23.68 -8.94 -19.06
C ASP A 299 23.52 -9.20 -20.58
N CYS A 300 24.48 -8.80 -21.41
CA CYS A 300 24.43 -8.90 -22.89
C CYS A 300 25.62 -9.69 -23.46
N GLN A 301 26.13 -10.66 -22.70
CA GLN A 301 27.32 -11.45 -23.04
C GLN A 301 26.93 -12.82 -23.61
N ASN A 302 27.89 -13.53 -24.21
CA ASN A 302 27.73 -14.92 -24.67
C ASN A 302 26.55 -15.16 -25.63
N GLY A 303 26.15 -14.14 -26.39
CA GLY A 303 25.03 -14.24 -27.33
C GLY A 303 23.65 -14.29 -26.67
N THR A 304 23.52 -13.93 -25.39
CA THR A 304 22.24 -13.90 -24.68
C THR A 304 22.01 -12.56 -23.97
N PHE A 305 20.74 -12.23 -23.77
CA PHE A 305 20.27 -11.28 -22.77
C PHE A 305 19.90 -12.03 -21.49
N THR A 306 20.52 -11.69 -20.36
CA THR A 306 20.13 -12.18 -19.04
C THR A 306 19.15 -11.21 -18.40
N PHE A 307 17.85 -11.51 -18.49
CA PHE A 307 16.80 -10.66 -17.93
C PHE A 307 16.59 -10.94 -16.44
N LYS A 308 16.59 -9.87 -15.63
CA LYS A 308 16.19 -9.94 -14.22
C LYS A 308 14.76 -10.49 -14.06
N PRO A 309 14.46 -11.26 -12.99
CA PRO A 309 13.14 -11.84 -12.78
C PRO A 309 12.04 -10.79 -12.76
N GLN A 310 10.94 -11.07 -13.46
CA GLN A 310 9.76 -10.21 -13.50
C GLN A 310 8.51 -10.93 -12.96
N LYS A 311 7.74 -10.22 -12.13
CA LYS A 311 6.48 -10.69 -11.54
C LYS A 311 6.61 -12.03 -10.79
N ARG A 312 6.25 -13.15 -11.43
CA ARG A 312 6.17 -14.51 -10.87
C ARG A 312 7.24 -15.44 -11.47
N GLU A 313 8.23 -14.88 -12.15
CA GLU A 313 9.39 -15.64 -12.62
C GLU A 313 10.25 -16.05 -11.41
N PRO A 314 10.73 -17.31 -11.35
CA PRO A 314 11.48 -17.82 -10.20
C PRO A 314 12.91 -17.27 -10.09
N GLY A 315 13.46 -16.77 -11.19
CA GLY A 315 14.84 -16.27 -11.25
C GLY A 315 15.12 -15.50 -12.54
N ALA A 316 16.38 -15.10 -12.71
CA ALA A 316 16.84 -14.54 -13.97
C ALA A 316 16.70 -15.57 -15.09
N ARG A 317 16.57 -15.09 -16.33
CA ARG A 317 16.42 -15.94 -17.50
C ARG A 317 17.28 -15.45 -18.65
N ASP A 318 17.87 -16.40 -19.36
CA ASP A 318 18.59 -16.10 -20.58
C ASP A 318 17.65 -16.13 -21.78
N CYS A 319 17.86 -15.20 -22.68
CA CYS A 319 17.14 -15.09 -23.94
C CYS A 319 18.17 -14.86 -25.05
N PRO A 320 18.29 -15.75 -26.04
CA PRO A 320 19.24 -15.55 -27.14
C PRO A 320 19.08 -14.17 -27.80
N ILE A 321 20.22 -13.54 -28.13
CA ILE A 321 20.26 -12.29 -28.87
C ILE A 321 19.99 -12.63 -30.33
N HIS A 322 18.87 -12.13 -30.86
CA HIS A 322 18.58 -12.27 -32.28
C HIS A 322 19.72 -11.65 -33.12
N SER A 323 20.11 -12.31 -34.20
CA SER A 323 21.07 -11.85 -35.21
C SER A 323 20.87 -10.37 -35.63
N ALA A 324 19.63 -9.92 -35.82
CA ALA A 324 19.28 -8.54 -36.15
C ALA A 324 19.57 -7.51 -35.04
N LEU A 325 19.82 -7.96 -33.80
CA LEU A 325 20.16 -7.14 -32.64
C LEU A 325 21.65 -7.05 -32.37
N VAL A 326 22.50 -7.87 -33.01
CA VAL A 326 23.95 -7.91 -32.74
C VAL A 326 24.57 -6.50 -32.84
N LYS A 327 24.33 -5.79 -33.95
CA LYS A 327 24.82 -4.41 -34.14
C LYS A 327 24.25 -3.41 -33.12
N VAL A 328 23.04 -3.65 -32.62
CA VAL A 328 22.45 -2.81 -31.56
C VAL A 328 23.18 -3.02 -30.25
N VAL A 329 23.46 -4.28 -29.89
CA VAL A 329 24.18 -4.64 -28.67
C VAL A 329 25.62 -4.12 -28.74
N GLU A 330 26.36 -4.40 -29.81
CA GLU A 330 27.73 -3.92 -30.02
C GLU A 330 27.84 -2.40 -29.84
N ARG A 331 26.97 -1.63 -30.50
CA ARG A 331 26.96 -0.17 -30.35
C ARG A 331 26.65 0.26 -28.92
N ARG A 332 25.74 -0.44 -28.23
CA ARG A 332 25.31 -0.08 -26.87
C ARG A 332 26.29 -0.49 -25.78
N THR A 333 27.17 -1.46 -26.03
CA THR A 333 28.18 -1.94 -25.08
C THR A 333 29.57 -1.37 -25.34
N ALA A 334 29.84 -0.85 -26.54
CA ALA A 334 31.13 -0.26 -26.90
C ALA A 334 31.58 0.81 -25.90
N GLY A 335 32.80 0.63 -25.36
CA GLY A 335 33.44 1.58 -24.44
C GLY A 335 32.82 1.65 -23.03
N LYS A 336 31.94 0.72 -22.66
CA LYS A 336 31.27 0.70 -21.34
C LYS A 336 31.79 -0.41 -20.43
N ALA A 337 31.72 -0.18 -19.12
CA ALA A 337 32.04 -1.16 -18.11
C ALA A 337 30.89 -2.19 -17.93
N PRO A 338 31.17 -3.40 -17.40
CA PRO A 338 30.17 -4.45 -17.22
C PRO A 338 28.92 -4.03 -16.42
N ASP A 339 29.07 -3.17 -15.42
CA ASP A 339 27.96 -2.71 -14.57
C ASP A 339 27.23 -1.47 -15.09
N ASP A 340 27.68 -0.90 -16.21
CA ASP A 340 27.01 0.25 -16.82
C ASP A 340 25.65 -0.15 -17.39
N ASP A 341 24.72 0.80 -17.36
CA ASP A 341 23.41 0.63 -17.94
C ASP A 341 23.48 0.52 -19.47
N LEU A 342 22.75 -0.46 -20.03
CA LEU A 342 22.56 -0.58 -21.47
C LEU A 342 21.71 0.58 -22.01
N PHE A 343 20.75 1.07 -21.20
CA PHE A 343 19.88 2.21 -21.48
C PHE A 343 20.06 3.34 -20.45
N PRO A 344 21.18 4.09 -20.52
CA PRO A 344 21.45 5.20 -19.60
C PRO A 344 20.46 6.37 -19.77
N GLU A 345 19.76 6.46 -20.91
CA GLU A 345 18.77 7.50 -21.21
C GLU A 345 17.55 7.44 -20.27
N TRP A 346 17.30 6.27 -19.68
CA TRP A 346 16.27 6.08 -18.65
C TRP A 346 16.92 5.55 -17.37
N PRO A 347 17.58 6.39 -16.55
CA PRO A 347 18.29 5.92 -15.37
C PRO A 347 17.33 5.41 -14.28
N PRO A 348 17.82 4.59 -13.32
CA PRO A 348 17.06 4.18 -12.14
C PRO A 348 16.48 5.38 -11.38
N VAL A 349 15.32 5.19 -10.75
CA VAL A 349 14.67 6.27 -9.99
C VAL A 349 15.46 6.53 -8.69
N ARG A 350 16.12 7.68 -8.61
CA ARG A 350 16.98 8.07 -7.48
C ARG A 350 16.27 8.65 -6.27
N LYS A 351 14.98 9.00 -6.41
CA LYS A 351 14.22 9.59 -5.30
C LYS A 351 13.94 8.53 -4.24
N GLU A 352 14.47 8.73 -3.04
CA GLU A 352 14.22 7.88 -1.89
C GLU A 352 12.70 7.79 -1.61
N GLY A 353 12.22 6.58 -1.30
CA GLY A 353 10.80 6.29 -1.15
C GLY A 353 9.97 6.31 -2.43
N SER A 354 10.56 6.52 -3.61
CA SER A 354 9.81 6.47 -4.87
C SER A 354 9.28 5.07 -5.16
N LYS A 355 7.96 4.96 -5.31
CA LYS A 355 7.26 3.72 -5.67
C LYS A 355 7.25 3.45 -7.19
N ARG A 356 8.02 4.20 -8.01
CA ARG A 356 8.02 4.12 -9.49
C ARG A 356 9.12 3.20 -10.01
N GLU A 357 8.76 2.35 -10.97
CA GLU A 357 9.68 1.52 -11.75
C GLU A 357 10.51 2.36 -12.73
N ARG A 358 11.70 1.88 -13.10
CA ARG A 358 12.62 2.54 -14.04
C ARG A 358 11.94 2.77 -15.39
N SER A 359 11.18 1.78 -15.86
CA SER A 359 10.46 1.82 -17.14
C SER A 359 9.35 2.85 -17.25
N PHE A 360 8.97 3.54 -16.17
CA PHE A 360 7.90 4.55 -16.22
C PHE A 360 8.18 5.64 -17.27
N LYS A 361 9.41 6.16 -17.32
CA LYS A 361 9.79 7.19 -18.31
C LYS A 361 9.83 6.62 -19.73
N ALA A 362 10.41 5.44 -19.91
CA ALA A 362 10.47 4.77 -21.21
C ALA A 362 9.08 4.48 -21.79
N SER A 363 8.14 4.05 -20.95
CA SER A 363 6.75 3.79 -21.34
C SER A 363 6.01 5.05 -21.78
N ASN A 364 6.26 6.19 -21.13
CA ASN A 364 5.67 7.47 -21.54
C ASN A 364 6.28 7.95 -22.86
N HIS A 365 7.61 7.91 -22.98
CA HIS A 365 8.32 8.27 -24.20
C HIS A 365 7.82 7.44 -25.40
N PHE A 366 7.63 6.12 -25.22
CA PHE A 366 7.05 5.27 -26.26
C PHE A 366 5.59 5.65 -26.58
N THR A 367 4.80 6.00 -25.56
CA THR A 367 3.40 6.39 -25.76
C THR A 367 3.30 7.65 -26.61
N ASP A 368 4.18 8.61 -26.39
CA ASP A 368 4.22 9.88 -27.13
C ASP A 368 4.69 9.63 -28.57
N TYR A 369 5.81 8.94 -28.77
CA TYR A 369 6.31 8.57 -30.10
C TYR A 369 5.29 7.77 -30.91
N ARG A 370 4.67 6.75 -30.31
CA ARG A 370 3.65 5.92 -30.96
C ARG A 370 2.47 6.76 -31.48
N ARG A 371 2.05 7.79 -30.74
CA ARG A 371 0.99 8.72 -31.16
C ARG A 371 1.45 9.63 -32.29
N GLU A 372 2.69 10.11 -32.22
CA GLU A 372 3.31 10.94 -33.26
C GLU A 372 3.29 10.25 -34.63
N VAL A 373 3.65 8.95 -34.67
CA VAL A 373 3.63 8.16 -35.91
C VAL A 373 2.25 7.60 -36.29
N GLY A 374 1.19 8.04 -35.60
CA GLY A 374 -0.19 7.67 -35.92
C GLY A 374 -0.58 6.23 -35.61
N VAL A 375 0.13 5.54 -34.71
CA VAL A 375 -0.18 4.16 -34.30
C VAL A 375 -1.03 4.18 -33.03
N ASP A 376 -2.30 4.56 -33.14
CA ASP A 376 -3.21 4.63 -31.99
C ASP A 376 -4.54 3.92 -32.27
N ASP A 377 -4.86 2.94 -31.43
CA ASP A 377 -6.11 2.20 -31.49
C ASP A 377 -6.89 2.50 -30.20
N ARG A 378 -7.56 3.65 -30.14
CA ARG A 378 -8.41 4.02 -29.01
C ARG A 378 -9.87 3.85 -29.37
N GLN A 379 -10.58 3.09 -28.55
CA GLN A 379 -12.03 2.95 -28.65
C GLN A 379 -12.74 4.06 -27.88
N ALA A 380 -13.92 4.44 -28.37
CA ALA A 380 -14.81 5.37 -27.67
C ALA A 380 -15.07 4.89 -26.23
N GLY A 381 -15.00 5.82 -25.27
CA GLY A 381 -15.17 5.50 -23.85
C GLY A 381 -13.99 4.79 -23.17
N LYS A 382 -12.93 4.40 -23.90
CA LYS A 382 -11.72 3.81 -23.32
C LYS A 382 -10.57 4.81 -23.25
N ARG A 383 -10.07 5.02 -22.02
CA ARG A 383 -8.91 5.89 -21.76
C ARG A 383 -7.61 5.40 -22.40
N ARG A 384 -7.45 4.08 -22.55
CA ARG A 384 -6.22 3.44 -23.01
C ARG A 384 -6.39 2.92 -24.43
N SER A 385 -5.33 3.02 -25.21
CA SER A 385 -5.26 2.35 -26.50
C SER A 385 -5.12 0.85 -26.32
N LEU A 386 -5.66 0.09 -27.27
CA LEU A 386 -5.50 -1.36 -27.38
C LEU A 386 -4.08 -1.76 -27.80
N VAL A 387 -3.31 -0.81 -28.36
CA VAL A 387 -1.89 -1.00 -28.61
C VAL A 387 -1.05 -0.17 -27.63
N ASN A 388 -0.06 -0.83 -27.04
CA ASN A 388 0.83 -0.25 -26.04
C ASN A 388 2.20 -0.94 -26.12
N PHE A 389 3.13 -0.64 -25.22
CA PHE A 389 4.45 -1.26 -25.30
C PHE A 389 4.41 -2.81 -25.20
N HIS A 390 3.44 -3.37 -24.46
CA HIS A 390 3.28 -4.84 -24.40
C HIS A 390 2.76 -5.44 -25.72
N SER A 391 2.33 -4.62 -26.69
CA SER A 391 1.99 -5.11 -28.03
C SER A 391 3.21 -5.64 -28.79
N PHE A 392 4.45 -5.25 -28.45
CA PHE A 392 5.66 -5.92 -28.95
C PHE A 392 5.80 -7.35 -28.43
N ARG A 393 5.48 -7.57 -27.15
CA ARG A 393 5.45 -8.93 -26.58
C ARG A 393 4.38 -9.79 -27.25
N ARG A 394 3.20 -9.21 -27.49
CA ARG A 394 2.13 -9.91 -28.22
C ARG A 394 2.56 -10.21 -29.65
N TRP A 395 3.21 -9.26 -30.33
CA TRP A 395 3.79 -9.46 -31.65
C TRP A 395 4.76 -10.64 -31.66
N PHE A 396 5.73 -10.67 -30.74
CA PHE A 396 6.70 -11.76 -30.65
C PHE A 396 6.01 -13.12 -30.48
N ILE A 397 5.09 -13.23 -29.51
CA ILE A 397 4.35 -14.48 -29.25
C ILE A 397 3.57 -14.92 -30.50
N THR A 398 2.83 -14.00 -31.12
CA THR A 398 2.04 -14.29 -32.33
C THR A 398 2.93 -14.72 -33.49
N LYS A 399 4.04 -14.03 -33.76
CA LYS A 399 4.94 -14.38 -34.87
C LYS A 399 5.69 -15.68 -34.62
N ALA A 400 6.11 -15.96 -33.38
CA ALA A 400 6.76 -17.22 -33.05
C ALA A 400 5.77 -18.40 -33.18
N GLU A 401 4.53 -18.24 -32.71
CA GLU A 401 3.47 -19.24 -32.87
C GLU A 401 3.15 -19.49 -34.35
N GLN A 402 3.02 -18.43 -35.16
CA GLN A 402 2.80 -18.52 -36.61
C GLN A 402 3.97 -19.19 -37.35
N ALA A 403 5.18 -19.11 -36.80
CA ALA A 403 6.36 -19.80 -37.31
C ALA A 403 6.49 -21.25 -36.79
N GLY A 404 5.46 -21.78 -36.10
CA GLY A 404 5.41 -23.16 -35.62
C GLY A 404 6.23 -23.45 -34.37
N GLN A 405 6.66 -22.43 -33.63
CA GLN A 405 7.44 -22.64 -32.40
C GLN A 405 6.56 -23.22 -31.27
N PRO A 406 7.05 -24.22 -30.51
CA PRO A 406 6.26 -24.80 -29.43
C PRO A 406 5.88 -23.79 -28.34
N GLU A 407 4.65 -23.86 -27.83
CA GLU A 407 4.15 -22.96 -26.78
C GLU A 407 5.08 -22.93 -25.55
N SER A 408 5.60 -24.09 -25.12
CA SER A 408 6.53 -24.19 -23.99
C SER A 408 7.85 -23.45 -24.23
N THR A 409 8.34 -23.44 -25.46
CA THR A 409 9.54 -22.69 -25.88
C THR A 409 9.26 -21.20 -25.88
N ILE A 410 8.16 -20.77 -26.52
CA ILE A 410 7.74 -19.36 -26.54
C ILE A 410 7.59 -18.84 -25.10
N GLN A 411 6.87 -19.58 -24.24
CA GLN A 411 6.67 -19.23 -22.83
C GLN A 411 8.00 -19.06 -22.09
N THR A 412 8.99 -19.91 -22.36
CA THR A 412 10.33 -19.79 -21.76
C THR A 412 11.04 -18.54 -22.25
N VAL A 413 11.09 -18.30 -23.56
CA VAL A 413 11.71 -17.09 -24.17
C VAL A 413 11.10 -15.81 -23.61
N VAL A 414 9.78 -15.77 -23.38
CA VAL A 414 9.13 -14.56 -22.88
C VAL A 414 9.05 -14.50 -21.34
N GLY A 415 9.47 -15.51 -20.59
CA GLY A 415 9.34 -15.53 -19.12
C GLY A 415 7.88 -15.61 -18.64
N GLN A 416 7.13 -16.57 -19.19
CA GLN A 416 5.80 -16.94 -18.74
C GLN A 416 5.85 -18.25 -17.96
N LYS A 417 5.08 -18.35 -16.88
CA LYS A 417 4.95 -19.61 -16.13
C LYS A 417 4.35 -20.67 -17.05
N ARG A 418 5.03 -21.81 -17.15
CA ARG A 418 4.55 -22.99 -17.89
C ARG A 418 3.34 -23.58 -17.15
N ALA A 419 2.22 -23.73 -17.86
CA ALA A 419 0.93 -24.10 -17.25
C ALA A 419 0.90 -25.56 -16.78
N SER A 420 1.55 -26.46 -17.52
CA SER A 420 1.67 -27.88 -17.18
C SER A 420 2.56 -28.09 -15.95
N ILE A 421 2.13 -28.94 -15.01
CA ILE A 421 2.96 -29.38 -13.87
C ILE A 421 4.22 -30.09 -14.38
N ALA A 422 4.10 -30.93 -15.40
CA ALA A 422 5.24 -31.67 -15.96
C ALA A 422 6.34 -30.71 -16.43
N PHE A 423 5.97 -29.69 -17.20
CA PHE A 423 6.92 -28.69 -17.63
C PHE A 423 7.30 -27.71 -16.51
N GLY A 424 6.37 -27.34 -15.63
CA GLY A 424 6.62 -26.37 -14.57
C GLY A 424 7.51 -26.88 -13.43
N VAL A 425 7.52 -28.19 -13.17
CA VAL A 425 8.20 -28.80 -12.01
C VAL A 425 9.32 -29.76 -12.42
N TYR A 426 9.13 -30.60 -13.44
CA TYR A 426 10.05 -31.70 -13.75
C TYR A 426 10.98 -31.45 -14.94
N SER A 427 10.71 -30.43 -15.76
CA SER A 427 11.51 -30.10 -16.95
C SER A 427 12.50 -28.98 -16.67
N ALA A 428 13.78 -29.21 -17.03
CA ALA A 428 14.83 -28.17 -17.03
C ALA A 428 14.57 -27.02 -18.03
N GLY A 429 13.61 -27.20 -18.95
CA GLY A 429 13.32 -26.23 -20.00
C GLY A 429 13.79 -26.68 -21.38
N PRO A 430 13.41 -25.93 -22.43
CA PRO A 430 14.00 -26.07 -23.76
C PRO A 430 15.51 -25.79 -23.74
N SER A 431 16.26 -26.40 -24.67
CA SER A 431 17.69 -26.15 -24.84
C SER A 431 17.96 -24.74 -25.39
N LEU A 432 19.21 -24.27 -25.27
CA LEU A 432 19.60 -22.97 -25.81
C LEU A 432 19.41 -22.91 -27.35
N GLU A 433 19.65 -24.02 -28.06
CA GLU A 433 19.41 -24.09 -29.51
C GLU A 433 17.92 -23.92 -29.84
N GLN A 434 17.03 -24.54 -29.05
CA GLN A 434 15.58 -24.39 -29.23
C GLN A 434 15.13 -22.95 -28.95
N LEU A 435 15.67 -22.32 -27.91
CA LEU A 435 15.38 -20.90 -27.63
C LEU A 435 15.91 -19.99 -28.75
N THR A 436 17.08 -20.31 -29.31
CA THR A 436 17.70 -19.54 -30.40
C THR A 436 16.85 -19.65 -31.67
N ALA A 437 16.46 -20.88 -32.05
CA ALA A 437 15.54 -21.10 -33.17
C ALA A 437 14.22 -20.36 -33.00
N CYS A 438 13.67 -20.31 -31.78
CA CYS A 438 12.45 -19.56 -31.49
C CYS A 438 12.61 -18.05 -31.67
N VAL A 439 13.73 -17.48 -31.22
CA VAL A 439 14.00 -16.04 -31.37
C VAL A 439 14.23 -15.68 -32.84
N GLU A 440 15.04 -16.44 -33.56
CA GLU A 440 15.36 -16.19 -34.99
C GLU A 440 14.17 -16.42 -35.94
N ALA A 441 13.17 -17.19 -35.51
CA ALA A 441 11.94 -17.38 -36.29
C ALA A 441 11.11 -16.09 -36.42
N VAL A 442 11.29 -15.11 -35.52
CA VAL A 442 10.53 -13.86 -35.53
C VAL A 442 11.27 -12.79 -36.32
N ARG A 443 10.74 -12.41 -37.49
CA ARG A 443 11.33 -11.37 -38.34
C ARG A 443 10.60 -10.04 -38.20
N LEU A 444 11.35 -8.94 -38.20
CA LEU A 444 10.78 -7.59 -38.28
C LEU A 444 10.38 -7.28 -39.72
N PRO A 445 9.26 -6.57 -39.95
CA PRO A 445 8.90 -6.13 -41.29
C PRO A 445 9.83 -5.01 -41.74
N SER A 446 10.21 -5.05 -43.02
CA SER A 446 10.94 -3.96 -43.68
C SER A 446 9.95 -2.96 -44.27
N ALA A 447 10.33 -1.68 -44.34
CA ALA A 447 9.60 -0.74 -45.18
C ALA A 447 9.85 -1.13 -46.65
N THR A 448 8.77 -1.40 -47.39
CA THR A 448 8.83 -1.68 -48.83
C THR A 448 9.18 -0.46 -49.64
#